data_AF-A0ABC9YHD9-F1
#
_entry.id   AF-A0ABC9YHD9-F1
#
_cell.length_a   1.000
_cell.length_b   1.000
_cell.length_c   1.000
_cell.angle_alpha   90.00
_cell.angle_beta   90.00
_cell.angle_gamma   90.00
#
_symmetry.space_group_name_H-M   'P 1'
#
loop_
_entity.id
_entity.type
_entity.pdbx_description
1 polymer ?
#
loop_
_entity_poly.entity_id
_entity_poly.type
_entity_poly.pdbx_seq_one_letter_code
_entity_poly.pdbx_strand_id
1 'polypeptide(L)'
;MVLSCRLGLNHEEEPEPEVITRSLSLSELRDIRKDFSRLPGEHIITWLLCCWDNRASSLELEGREAKQLGSLSREGGIIDKAIGKKAQALSLWRRLLSSVRERYPFSEDVVCRPGKWTTMERGIQYLRELAMWEMVYYDPDNAQLPTDPDEVQRTRPMW
;
A
#
# COMPACT_ATOMS: atom_id res chain seq x y z
N MET A 1 36.38 51.66 -25.24
CA MET A 1 35.02 51.12 -25.36
C MET A 1 35.15 49.73 -25.96
N VAL A 2 35.22 48.69 -25.15
CA VAL A 2 35.51 47.32 -25.61
C VAL A 2 34.21 46.54 -25.60
N LEU A 3 33.82 45.98 -26.75
CA LEU A 3 32.72 45.05 -26.89
C LEU A 3 33.03 43.75 -26.13
N SER A 4 32.03 43.21 -25.43
CA SER A 4 31.97 41.78 -25.15
C SER A 4 30.51 41.33 -25.12
N CYS A 5 30.07 40.73 -26.24
CA CYS A 5 28.91 39.85 -26.27
C CYS A 5 29.32 38.51 -25.65
N ARG A 6 28.45 37.90 -24.83
CA ARG A 6 28.36 36.43 -24.74
C ARG A 6 27.05 35.98 -24.07
N LEU A 7 26.22 35.36 -24.93
CA LEU A 7 25.44 34.14 -24.73
C LEU A 7 24.33 34.18 -23.66
N GLY A 8 23.12 34.54 -24.11
CA GLY A 8 21.91 34.00 -23.51
C GLY A 8 21.86 32.50 -23.77
N LEU A 9 22.02 31.71 -22.71
CA LEU A 9 21.69 30.30 -22.70
C LEU A 9 20.16 30.21 -22.71
N ASN A 10 19.60 29.80 -23.83
CA ASN A 10 18.21 29.37 -23.90
C ASN A 10 18.06 28.18 -22.95
N HIS A 11 17.19 28.31 -21.95
CA HIS A 11 16.76 27.18 -21.14
C HIS A 11 15.93 26.30 -22.06
N GLU A 12 16.50 25.18 -22.49
CA GLU A 12 15.75 24.12 -23.16
C GLU A 12 14.74 23.59 -22.15
N GLU A 13 13.47 23.97 -22.34
CA GLU A 13 12.32 23.32 -21.70
C GLU A 13 12.30 21.87 -22.17
N GLU A 14 12.94 21.00 -21.40
CA GLU A 14 12.74 19.55 -21.46
C GLU A 14 11.24 19.28 -21.21
N PRO A 15 10.51 18.68 -22.17
CA PRO A 15 9.10 18.40 -21.97
C PRO A 15 8.94 17.40 -20.82
N GLU A 16 8.15 17.76 -19.81
CA GLU A 16 7.75 16.80 -18.78
C GLU A 16 7.18 15.55 -19.46
N PRO A 17 7.58 14.34 -19.04
CA PRO A 17 7.03 13.14 -19.63
C PRO A 17 5.54 13.12 -19.33
N GLU A 18 4.72 13.31 -20.37
CA GLU A 18 3.29 13.05 -20.33
C GLU A 18 3.12 11.57 -19.93
N VAL A 19 2.86 11.33 -18.64
CA VAL A 19 2.60 9.99 -18.13
C VAL A 19 1.22 9.59 -18.65
N ILE A 20 1.21 9.01 -19.85
CA ILE A 20 0.03 8.35 -20.41
C ILE A 20 -0.23 7.12 -19.55
N THR A 21 -1.01 7.29 -18.48
CA THR A 21 -1.52 6.18 -17.68
C THR A 21 -2.52 5.42 -18.56
N ARG A 22 -2.06 4.33 -19.19
CA ARG A 22 -2.97 3.40 -19.87
C ARG A 22 -4.01 2.91 -18.87
N SER A 23 -5.28 2.93 -19.25
CA SER A 23 -6.35 2.37 -18.43
C SER A 23 -6.24 0.84 -18.40
N LEU A 24 -6.55 0.23 -17.26
CA LEU A 24 -6.55 -1.22 -17.11
C LEU A 24 -7.76 -1.84 -17.79
N SER A 25 -7.53 -2.96 -18.49
CA SER A 25 -8.58 -3.78 -19.06
C SER A 25 -9.32 -4.61 -18.00
N LEU A 26 -10.54 -5.09 -18.34
CA LEU A 26 -11.30 -5.98 -17.46
C LEU A 26 -10.57 -7.30 -17.16
N SER A 27 -9.77 -7.80 -18.10
CA SER A 27 -8.93 -8.98 -17.89
C SER A 27 -7.82 -8.71 -16.89
N GLU A 28 -7.11 -7.58 -17.02
CA GLU A 28 -6.06 -7.19 -16.05
C GLU A 28 -6.66 -7.01 -14.65
N LEU A 29 -7.84 -6.38 -14.53
CA LEU A 29 -8.54 -6.26 -13.24
C LEU A 29 -8.94 -7.61 -12.64
N ARG A 30 -9.30 -8.60 -13.46
CA ARG A 30 -9.60 -9.95 -12.98
C ARG A 30 -8.35 -10.64 -12.47
N ASP A 31 -7.22 -10.46 -13.15
CA ASP A 31 -5.96 -11.08 -12.78
C ASP A 31 -5.43 -10.44 -11.48
N ILE A 32 -5.48 -9.10 -11.37
CA ILE A 32 -5.24 -8.38 -10.12
C ILE A 32 -6.14 -8.90 -8.99
N ARG A 33 -7.45 -9.06 -9.25
CA ARG A 33 -8.36 -9.59 -8.23
C ARG A 33 -7.91 -10.96 -7.73
N LYS A 34 -7.42 -11.82 -8.61
CA LYS A 34 -6.93 -13.15 -8.26
C LYS A 34 -5.68 -13.06 -7.37
N ASP A 35 -4.74 -12.19 -7.71
CA ASP A 35 -3.45 -12.06 -7.04
C ASP A 35 -3.57 -11.43 -5.64
N PHE A 36 -4.55 -10.54 -5.45
CA PHE A 36 -4.76 -9.82 -4.19
C PHE A 36 -6.00 -10.28 -3.41
N SER A 37 -6.64 -11.38 -3.81
CA SER A 37 -7.78 -11.94 -3.07
C SER A 37 -7.33 -12.57 -1.76
N ARG A 38 -8.01 -12.22 -0.67
CA ARG A 38 -7.86 -12.87 0.62
C ARG A 38 -8.36 -14.32 0.59
N LEU A 39 -7.61 -15.22 1.21
CA LEU A 39 -8.01 -16.62 1.35
C LEU A 39 -9.06 -16.79 2.48
N PRO A 40 -9.96 -17.78 2.38
CA PRO A 40 -10.92 -18.06 3.46
C PRO A 40 -10.21 -18.37 4.78
N GLY A 41 -10.58 -17.66 5.85
CA GLY A 41 -9.97 -17.84 7.19
C GLY A 41 -8.59 -17.20 7.36
N GLU A 42 -8.04 -16.57 6.33
CA GLU A 42 -6.79 -15.80 6.44
C GLU A 42 -6.98 -14.58 7.34
N HIS A 43 -5.99 -14.29 8.16
CA HIS A 43 -5.98 -13.09 8.99
C HIS A 43 -5.76 -11.84 8.13
N ILE A 44 -6.41 -10.73 8.48
CA ILE A 44 -6.33 -9.48 7.71
C ILE A 44 -4.89 -8.96 7.57
N ILE A 45 -4.06 -9.11 8.60
CA ILE A 45 -2.65 -8.69 8.59
C ILE A 45 -1.81 -9.57 7.67
N THR A 46 -1.99 -10.90 7.74
CA THR A 46 -1.31 -11.86 6.85
C THR A 46 -1.67 -11.56 5.39
N TRP A 47 -2.95 -11.31 5.10
CA TRP A 47 -3.38 -10.93 3.76
C TRP A 47 -2.77 -9.59 3.29
N LEU A 48 -2.74 -8.57 4.14
CA LEU A 48 -2.10 -7.29 3.81
C LEU A 48 -0.60 -7.44 3.55
N LEU A 49 0.09 -8.28 4.32
CA LEU A 49 1.49 -8.61 4.08
C LEU A 49 1.68 -9.27 2.71
N CYS A 50 0.81 -10.21 2.33
CA CYS A 50 0.84 -10.78 0.97
C CYS A 50 0.59 -9.72 -0.11
N CYS A 51 -0.34 -8.78 0.11
CA CYS A 51 -0.56 -7.68 -0.83
C CYS A 51 0.68 -6.78 -0.98
N TRP A 52 1.34 -6.47 0.13
CA TRP A 52 2.60 -5.72 0.12
C TRP A 52 3.69 -6.45 -0.67
N ASP A 53 3.90 -7.73 -0.36
CA ASP A 53 4.92 -8.57 -1.01
C ASP A 53 4.67 -8.73 -2.51
N ASN A 54 3.41 -8.73 -2.93
CA ASN A 54 2.98 -8.74 -4.33
C ASN A 54 2.96 -7.35 -4.98
N ARG A 55 3.66 -6.37 -4.39
CA ARG A 55 3.85 -5.01 -4.94
C ARG A 55 2.54 -4.24 -5.16
N ALA A 56 1.57 -4.37 -4.25
CA ALA A 56 0.35 -3.54 -4.29
C ALA A 56 0.64 -2.02 -4.29
N SER A 57 1.81 -1.60 -3.80
CA SER A 57 2.25 -0.20 -3.80
C SER A 57 2.59 0.33 -5.18
N SER A 58 2.99 -0.54 -6.12
CA SER A 58 3.34 -0.17 -7.50
C SER A 58 2.13 -0.20 -8.45
N LEU A 59 0.99 -0.72 -8.00
CA LEU A 59 -0.21 -0.84 -8.81
C LEU A 59 -1.12 0.36 -8.63
N GLU A 60 -0.99 1.35 -9.50
CA GLU A 60 -1.88 2.51 -9.54
C GLU A 60 -3.25 2.13 -10.11
N LEU A 61 -4.32 2.54 -9.40
CA LEU A 61 -5.69 2.31 -9.81
C LEU A 61 -6.43 3.64 -9.85
N GLU A 62 -7.09 3.93 -10.97
CA GLU A 62 -8.05 5.01 -11.02
C GLU A 62 -9.31 4.67 -10.21
N GLY A 63 -10.07 5.69 -9.79
CA GLY A 63 -11.30 5.47 -9.01
C GLY A 63 -12.32 4.56 -9.71
N ARG A 64 -12.39 4.60 -11.05
CA ARG A 64 -13.28 3.71 -11.83
C ARG A 64 -12.78 2.26 -11.83
N GLU A 65 -11.49 2.06 -11.93
CA GLU A 65 -10.83 0.74 -11.97
C GLU A 65 -10.92 0.08 -10.60
N ALA A 66 -10.69 0.84 -9.53
CA ALA A 66 -10.87 0.39 -8.16
C ALA A 66 -12.31 -0.06 -7.87
N LYS A 67 -13.32 0.60 -8.44
CA LYS A 67 -14.74 0.17 -8.34
C LYS A 67 -14.99 -1.12 -9.11
N GLN A 68 -14.39 -1.27 -10.30
CA GLN A 68 -14.53 -2.47 -11.13
C GLN A 68 -13.74 -3.67 -10.58
N LEU A 69 -12.66 -3.41 -9.83
CA LEU A 69 -11.83 -4.43 -9.21
C LEU A 69 -12.64 -5.33 -8.26
N GLY A 70 -13.68 -4.82 -7.63
CA GLY A 70 -14.63 -5.62 -6.85
C GLY A 70 -14.04 -6.12 -5.52
N SER A 71 -14.58 -7.24 -5.01
CA SER A 71 -14.23 -7.75 -3.68
C SER A 71 -12.89 -8.49 -3.65
N LEU A 72 -12.01 -8.06 -2.75
CA LEU A 72 -10.74 -8.71 -2.43
C LEU A 72 -10.77 -9.34 -1.03
N SER A 73 -11.37 -8.65 -0.06
CA SER A 73 -11.33 -9.04 1.36
C SER A 73 -12.29 -10.19 1.71
N ARG A 74 -13.32 -10.42 0.86
CA ARG A 74 -14.41 -11.40 1.05
C ARG A 74 -15.25 -11.23 2.33
N GLU A 75 -14.94 -10.26 3.20
CA GLU A 75 -15.69 -9.95 4.42
C GLU A 75 -16.72 -8.84 4.18
N GLY A 76 -17.94 -9.23 3.78
CA GLY A 76 -19.12 -8.36 3.84
C GLY A 76 -19.07 -7.06 3.02
N GLY A 77 -18.06 -6.88 2.17
CA GLY A 77 -17.95 -5.78 1.22
C GLY A 77 -17.54 -4.42 1.81
N ILE A 78 -17.22 -4.30 3.10
CA ILE A 78 -16.89 -2.98 3.69
C ILE A 78 -15.55 -2.47 3.18
N ILE A 79 -14.50 -3.30 3.28
CA ILE A 79 -13.18 -2.99 2.73
C ILE A 79 -13.29 -2.80 1.21
N ASP A 80 -14.04 -3.66 0.54
CA ASP A 80 -14.17 -3.65 -0.91
C ASP A 80 -14.88 -2.39 -1.45
N LYS A 81 -15.92 -1.92 -0.75
CA LYS A 81 -16.59 -0.64 -1.08
C LYS A 81 -15.67 0.55 -0.80
N ALA A 82 -14.88 0.50 0.26
CA ALA A 82 -13.95 1.57 0.62
C ALA A 82 -12.81 1.72 -0.40
N ILE A 83 -12.32 0.62 -0.99
CA ILE A 83 -11.30 0.64 -2.07
C ILE A 83 -11.75 1.51 -3.25
N GLY A 84 -13.02 1.36 -3.66
CA GLY A 84 -13.63 2.11 -4.77
C GLY A 84 -14.19 3.49 -4.40
N LYS A 85 -14.13 3.91 -3.13
CA LYS A 85 -14.75 5.16 -2.64
C LYS A 85 -14.04 6.41 -3.15
N LYS A 86 -12.70 6.38 -3.22
CA LYS A 86 -11.88 7.52 -3.66
C LYS A 86 -11.80 7.60 -5.18
N ALA A 87 -12.15 8.76 -5.74
CA ALA A 87 -12.10 9.03 -7.18
C ALA A 87 -10.67 9.24 -7.71
N GLN A 88 -9.79 9.81 -6.88
CA GLN A 88 -8.38 10.04 -7.20
C GLN A 88 -7.66 8.74 -7.55
N ALA A 89 -6.72 8.77 -8.51
CA ALA A 89 -5.78 7.68 -8.75
C ALA A 89 -4.88 7.47 -7.53
N LEU A 90 -4.84 6.24 -7.03
CA LEU A 90 -4.06 5.84 -5.86
C LEU A 90 -3.62 4.40 -6.04
N SER A 91 -2.43 4.08 -5.52
CA SER A 91 -1.99 2.69 -5.43
C SER A 91 -2.99 1.81 -4.69
N LEU A 92 -3.07 0.54 -5.12
CA LEU A 92 -3.89 -0.48 -4.46
C LEU A 92 -3.53 -0.55 -2.97
N TRP A 93 -2.25 -0.42 -2.62
CA TRP A 93 -1.78 -0.36 -1.23
C TRP A 93 -2.45 0.75 -0.41
N ARG A 94 -2.43 1.99 -0.90
CA ARG A 94 -3.03 3.14 -0.19
C ARG A 94 -4.55 2.98 -0.04
N ARG A 95 -5.20 2.39 -1.04
CA ARG A 95 -6.64 2.07 -0.98
C ARG A 95 -6.92 1.00 0.07
N LEU A 96 -6.12 -0.07 0.12
CA LEU A 96 -6.24 -1.14 1.11
C LEU A 96 -6.03 -0.64 2.54
N LEU A 97 -4.94 0.06 2.82
CA LEU A 97 -4.67 0.62 4.15
C LEU A 97 -5.80 1.52 4.64
N SER A 98 -6.26 2.44 3.78
CA SER A 98 -7.36 3.34 4.12
C SER A 98 -8.66 2.57 4.42
N SER A 99 -8.92 1.50 3.68
CA SER A 99 -10.13 0.70 3.82
C SER A 99 -10.11 -0.18 5.06
N VAL A 100 -8.95 -0.74 5.40
CA VAL A 100 -8.74 -1.54 6.61
C VAL A 100 -8.84 -0.65 7.84
N ARG A 101 -8.24 0.55 7.85
CA ARG A 101 -8.39 1.52 8.96
C ARG A 101 -9.83 1.99 9.15
N GLU A 102 -10.59 2.17 8.07
CA GLU A 102 -12.01 2.55 8.16
C GLU A 102 -12.86 1.41 8.76
N ARG A 103 -12.49 0.15 8.48
CA ARG A 103 -13.20 -1.03 9.00
C ARG A 103 -12.81 -1.36 10.45
N TYR A 104 -11.53 -1.24 10.76
CA TYR A 104 -10.93 -1.57 12.04
C TYR A 104 -10.24 -0.31 12.56
N PRO A 105 -10.97 0.58 13.23
CA PRO A 105 -10.43 1.85 13.71
C PRO A 105 -9.51 1.66 14.93
N PHE A 106 -9.70 0.59 15.69
CA PHE A 106 -8.90 0.29 16.88
C PHE A 106 -7.95 -0.88 16.63
N SER A 107 -6.74 -0.74 17.17
CA SER A 107 -5.65 -1.69 16.99
C SER A 107 -5.98 -3.07 17.58
N GLU A 108 -6.81 -3.08 18.62
CA GLU A 108 -7.33 -4.23 19.35
C GLU A 108 -8.33 -5.07 18.52
N ASP A 109 -8.99 -4.45 17.53
CA ASP A 109 -9.92 -5.14 16.63
C ASP A 109 -9.18 -6.07 15.66
N VAL A 110 -7.88 -5.81 15.43
CA VAL A 110 -7.02 -6.62 14.58
C VAL A 110 -6.00 -7.35 15.44
N VAL A 111 -6.36 -8.57 15.79
CA VAL A 111 -5.54 -9.42 16.65
C VAL A 111 -4.36 -9.99 15.88
N CYS A 112 -3.16 -9.48 16.15
CA CYS A 112 -1.90 -10.13 15.81
C CYS A 112 -1.49 -11.03 16.99
N ARG A 113 -2.02 -12.26 17.05
CA ARG A 113 -1.70 -13.19 18.15
C ARG A 113 -0.35 -13.85 17.87
N PRO A 114 0.68 -13.65 18.71
CA PRO A 114 1.89 -14.45 18.61
C PRO A 114 1.53 -15.92 18.82
N GLY A 115 1.64 -16.71 17.75
CA GLY A 115 1.70 -18.15 17.86
C GLY A 115 2.96 -18.56 18.63
N LYS A 116 3.06 -19.83 19.02
CA LYS A 116 4.34 -20.35 19.53
C LYS A 116 5.36 -20.32 18.39
N TRP A 117 6.44 -19.56 18.53
CA TRP A 117 7.50 -19.52 17.53
C TRP A 117 8.36 -20.77 17.69
N THR A 118 7.93 -21.86 17.07
CA THR A 118 8.65 -23.14 17.14
C THR A 118 9.78 -23.23 16.11
N THR A 119 9.83 -22.31 15.14
CA THR A 119 10.87 -22.25 14.09
C THR A 119 11.23 -20.80 13.75
N MET A 120 12.41 -20.59 13.15
CA MET A 120 12.91 -19.27 12.78
C MET A 120 12.04 -18.61 11.70
N GLU A 121 11.52 -19.39 10.75
CA GLU A 121 10.64 -18.91 9.68
C GLU A 121 9.34 -18.36 10.26
N ARG A 122 8.78 -19.03 11.27
CA ARG A 122 7.59 -18.53 11.99
C ARG A 122 7.89 -17.25 12.77
N GLY A 123 9.10 -17.13 13.34
CA GLY A 123 9.54 -15.90 14.01
C GLY A 123 9.67 -14.73 13.05
N ILE A 124 10.29 -14.94 11.87
CA ILE A 124 10.42 -13.91 10.82
C ILE A 124 9.03 -13.49 10.33
N GLN A 125 8.16 -14.45 10.03
CA GLN A 125 6.80 -14.17 9.59
C GLN A 125 6.04 -13.31 10.61
N TYR A 126 6.11 -13.68 11.90
CA TYR A 126 5.48 -12.92 12.96
C TYR A 126 5.99 -11.47 13.01
N LEU A 127 7.30 -11.25 12.91
CA LEU A 127 7.86 -9.90 12.94
C LEU A 127 7.38 -9.04 11.77
N ARG A 128 7.23 -9.63 10.57
CA ARG A 128 6.67 -8.93 9.40
C ARG A 128 5.20 -8.61 9.59
N GLU A 129 4.42 -9.54 10.14
CA GLU A 129 3.01 -9.29 10.46
C GLU A 129 2.87 -8.21 11.54
N LEU A 130 3.75 -8.19 12.54
CA LEU A 130 3.78 -7.14 13.55
C LEU A 130 4.11 -5.76 12.94
N ALA A 131 5.14 -5.68 12.09
CA ALA A 131 5.48 -4.45 11.36
C ALA A 131 4.33 -3.98 10.46
N MET A 132 3.61 -4.91 9.84
CA MET A 132 2.43 -4.60 9.04
C MET A 132 1.28 -4.06 9.88
N TRP A 133 1.04 -4.63 11.06
CA TRP A 133 0.07 -4.13 12.02
C TRP A 133 0.44 -2.71 12.49
N GLU A 134 1.71 -2.47 12.81
CA GLU A 134 2.21 -1.13 13.16
C GLU A 134 1.96 -0.16 12.01
N MET A 135 2.26 -0.52 10.77
CA MET A 135 2.03 0.33 9.59
C MET A 135 0.55 0.73 9.40
N VAL A 136 -0.39 -0.17 9.71
CA VAL A 136 -1.83 0.13 9.62
C VAL A 136 -2.25 1.17 10.66
N TYR A 137 -1.80 1.02 11.90
CA TYR A 137 -2.27 1.81 13.05
C TYR A 137 -1.37 2.97 13.46
N TYR A 138 -0.19 3.09 12.85
CA TYR A 138 0.70 4.21 13.07
C TYR A 138 0.06 5.53 12.58
N ASP A 139 0.30 6.60 13.35
CA ASP A 139 -0.25 7.93 13.10
C ASP A 139 0.71 8.74 12.19
N PRO A 140 0.30 9.10 10.95
CA PRO A 140 1.13 9.90 10.05
C PRO A 140 1.38 11.34 10.55
N ASP A 141 0.64 11.85 11.53
CA ASP A 141 0.92 13.16 12.14
C ASP A 141 2.15 13.11 13.07
N ASN A 142 2.64 11.91 13.38
CA ASN A 142 3.90 11.68 14.06
C ASN A 142 5.01 11.52 13.00
N ALA A 143 5.47 12.67 12.50
CA ALA A 143 6.29 12.93 11.30
C ALA A 143 7.69 12.27 11.21
N GLN A 144 7.85 11.04 11.67
CA GLN A 144 9.14 10.35 11.72
C GLN A 144 8.99 8.85 11.43
N LEU A 145 8.55 8.42 10.24
CA LEU A 145 9.01 7.13 9.69
C LEU A 145 8.76 6.96 8.17
N PRO A 146 9.59 6.14 7.49
CA PRO A 146 9.70 6.10 6.03
C PRO A 146 8.60 5.29 5.33
N THR A 147 8.48 5.52 4.03
CA THR A 147 7.53 4.87 3.10
C THR A 147 7.75 3.35 2.97
N ASP A 148 8.88 2.84 3.46
CA ASP A 148 9.30 1.44 3.36
C ASP A 148 9.26 0.74 4.75
N PRO A 149 8.51 -0.36 4.91
CA PRO A 149 8.49 -1.16 6.15
C PRO A 149 9.85 -1.79 6.51
N ASP A 150 10.77 -1.96 5.56
CA ASP A 150 12.13 -2.43 5.86
C ASP A 150 13.02 -1.33 6.48
N GLU A 151 12.60 -0.06 6.40
CA GLU A 151 13.32 1.09 6.98
C GLU A 151 12.84 1.46 8.40
N VAL A 152 11.96 0.66 9.00
CA VAL A 152 11.48 0.88 10.36
C VAL A 152 12.60 0.68 11.37
N GLN A 153 13.12 1.79 11.92
CA GLN A 153 14.09 1.73 13.02
C GLN A 153 13.43 1.13 14.26
N ARG A 154 13.98 0.01 14.75
CA ARG A 154 13.53 -0.66 15.99
C ARG A 154 13.64 0.29 17.18
N THR A 155 12.55 0.96 17.51
CA THR A 155 12.46 1.84 18.68
C THR A 155 11.78 1.09 19.82
N ARG A 156 12.54 0.21 20.47
CA ARG A 156 12.56 -0.02 21.94
C ARG A 156 13.37 -1.28 22.29
N PRO A 157 14.15 -1.25 23.37
CA PRO A 157 14.72 -2.47 23.93
C PRO A 157 13.59 -3.37 24.46
N MET A 158 13.59 -4.64 24.07
CA MET A 158 12.71 -5.67 24.65
C MET A 158 13.29 -6.22 25.95
N TRP A 159 13.44 -5.37 26.97
CA TRP A 159 13.74 -5.80 28.34
C TRP A 159 13.12 -4.84 29.34
#